data_AF-A0A2G4GUL4-F1
#
_entry.id   AF-A0A2G4GUL4-F1
#
_cell.length_a   1.000
_cell.length_b   1.000
_cell.length_c   1.000
_cell.angle_alpha   90.00
_cell.angle_beta   90.00
_cell.angle_gamma   90.00
#
_symmetry.space_group_name_H-M   'P 1'
#
loop_
_entity.id
_entity.type
_entity.pdbx_description
1 polymer ?
#
loop_
_entity_poly.entity_id
_entity_poly.type
_entity_poly.pdbx_seq_one_letter_code
_entity_poly.pdbx_strand_id
1 'polypeptide(L)'
;MSKTSRRRKIIANLRNKHRFVLINDTTFAEVFSVRLTPINVLMVFSSLLLAFTVIVLLLLAYTPLRGIVPNAVTKESRKEIMQLNQRIEDLSRTLEVQRSKQGVLNAILEGKDAQFDSISARPK
;
A
#
# COMPACT_ATOMS: atom_id res chain seq x y z
N MET A 1 34.20 -24.71 26.00
CA MET A 1 33.55 -25.57 24.97
C MET A 1 32.41 -26.35 25.60
N SER A 2 31.12 -26.13 25.25
CA SER A 2 30.05 -27.16 25.46
C SER A 2 28.64 -26.82 24.91
N LYS A 3 28.45 -25.79 24.05
CA LYS A 3 27.09 -25.50 23.50
C LYS A 3 26.53 -26.62 22.59
N THR A 4 27.37 -27.57 22.15
CA THR A 4 27.00 -28.69 21.28
C THR A 4 26.19 -29.79 21.98
N SER A 5 26.30 -29.94 23.31
CA SER A 5 25.57 -30.99 24.05
C SER A 5 24.08 -30.68 24.20
N ARG A 6 23.73 -29.40 24.42
CA ARG A 6 22.33 -28.94 24.55
C ARG A 6 21.53 -29.16 23.27
N ARG A 7 22.09 -28.84 22.09
CA ARG A 7 21.43 -29.06 20.80
C ARG A 7 21.16 -30.53 20.53
N ARG A 8 22.11 -31.43 20.85
CA ARG A 8 21.91 -32.88 20.74
C ARG A 8 20.81 -33.38 21.66
N LYS A 9 20.71 -32.86 22.91
CA LYS A 9 19.66 -33.24 23.86
C LYS A 9 18.27 -32.81 23.38
N ILE A 10 18.16 -31.61 22.79
CA ILE A 10 16.90 -31.11 22.21
C ILE A 10 16.48 -31.94 21.00
N ILE A 11 17.42 -32.24 20.09
CA ILE A 11 17.17 -33.08 18.91
C ILE A 11 16.80 -34.52 19.31
N ALA A 12 17.43 -35.07 20.35
CA ALA A 12 17.10 -36.38 20.90
C ALA A 12 15.69 -36.40 21.52
N ASN A 13 15.30 -35.35 22.25
CA ASN A 13 13.95 -35.21 22.78
C ASN A 13 12.88 -35.05 21.68
N LEU A 14 13.20 -34.35 20.58
CA LEU A 14 12.30 -34.24 19.43
C LEU A 14 12.09 -35.57 18.69
N ARG A 15 13.03 -36.51 18.83
CA ARG A 15 12.99 -37.85 18.24
C ARG A 15 12.38 -38.89 19.18
N ASN A 16 12.13 -38.55 20.45
CA ASN A 16 11.42 -39.43 21.38
C ASN A 16 9.95 -39.59 20.95
N LYS A 17 9.50 -40.85 20.86
CA LYS A 17 8.12 -41.21 20.52
C LYS A 17 7.21 -40.93 21.72
N HIS A 18 6.67 -39.73 21.79
CA HIS A 18 5.59 -39.41 22.74
C HIS A 18 4.25 -39.90 22.16
N ARG A 19 3.48 -40.64 22.97
CA ARG A 19 2.16 -41.17 22.61
C ARG A 19 1.10 -40.19 23.14
N PHE A 20 0.63 -39.28 22.31
CA PHE A 20 -0.61 -38.54 22.59
C PHE A 20 -1.78 -39.49 22.27
N VAL A 21 -2.59 -39.81 23.29
CA VAL A 21 -3.80 -40.62 23.14
C VAL A 21 -4.98 -39.72 23.48
N LEU A 22 -5.87 -39.49 22.51
CA LEU A 22 -7.19 -38.92 22.79
C LEU A 22 -8.16 -40.07 23.03
N ILE A 23 -8.59 -40.23 24.28
CA ILE A 23 -9.61 -41.19 24.69
C ILE A 23 -10.93 -40.41 24.84
N ASN A 24 -12.02 -40.94 24.29
CA ASN A 24 -13.34 -40.39 24.56
C ASN A 24 -13.78 -40.80 25.97
N ASP A 25 -13.94 -39.81 26.85
CA ASP A 25 -14.21 -39.99 28.28
C ASP A 25 -15.51 -40.77 28.57
N THR A 26 -16.45 -40.79 27.62
CA THR A 26 -17.78 -41.41 27.80
C THR A 26 -17.87 -42.87 27.35
N THR A 27 -17.02 -43.30 26.42
CA THR A 27 -17.07 -44.66 25.85
C THR A 27 -15.74 -45.40 25.97
N PHE A 28 -14.70 -44.75 26.50
CA PHE A 28 -13.32 -45.25 26.60
C PHE A 28 -12.74 -45.83 25.29
N ALA A 29 -13.43 -45.65 24.16
CA ALA A 29 -12.97 -46.04 22.85
C ALA A 29 -11.89 -45.05 22.37
N GLU A 30 -10.80 -45.58 21.84
CA GLU A 30 -9.72 -44.80 21.24
C GLU A 30 -10.22 -44.26 19.89
N VAL A 31 -10.81 -43.06 19.88
CA VAL A 31 -11.46 -42.50 18.67
C VAL A 31 -10.44 -42.09 17.62
N PHE A 32 -9.20 -41.76 18.03
CA PHE A 32 -8.14 -41.33 17.12
C PHE A 32 -6.75 -41.66 17.70
N SER A 33 -6.19 -42.83 17.36
CA SER A 33 -4.82 -43.22 17.75
C SER A 33 -3.82 -42.81 16.66
N VAL A 34 -3.54 -41.52 16.54
CA VAL A 34 -2.49 -41.06 15.62
C VAL A 34 -1.20 -40.97 16.41
N ARG A 35 -0.17 -41.76 16.04
CA ARG A 35 1.21 -41.53 16.47
C ARG A 35 1.71 -40.22 15.85
N LEU A 36 1.24 -39.10 16.39
CA LEU A 36 1.75 -37.77 16.09
C LEU A 36 3.11 -37.66 16.76
N THR A 37 4.14 -38.11 16.05
CA THR A 37 5.50 -37.71 16.39
C THR A 37 5.55 -36.17 16.32
N PRO A 38 6.24 -35.48 17.25
CA PRO A 38 6.34 -34.01 17.23
C PRO A 38 6.79 -33.46 15.87
N ILE A 39 7.55 -34.26 15.11
CA ILE A 39 7.98 -33.96 13.75
C ILE A 39 6.83 -33.96 12.73
N ASN A 40 5.83 -34.83 12.85
CA ASN A 40 4.68 -34.87 11.93
C ASN A 40 3.74 -33.67 12.16
N VAL A 41 3.55 -33.28 13.43
CA VAL A 41 2.80 -32.06 13.78
C VAL A 41 3.50 -30.83 13.20
N LEU A 42 4.83 -30.77 13.30
CA LEU A 42 5.62 -29.70 12.70
C LEU A 42 5.50 -29.68 11.17
N MET A 43 5.46 -30.84 10.53
CA MET A 43 5.34 -30.97 9.08
C MET A 43 3.96 -30.49 8.58
N VAL A 44 2.89 -30.88 9.26
CA VAL A 44 1.52 -30.42 8.97
C VAL A 44 1.40 -28.91 9.21
N PHE A 45 1.93 -28.42 10.33
CA PHE A 45 1.92 -26.98 10.64
C PHE A 45 2.70 -26.17 9.60
N SER A 46 3.88 -26.64 9.19
CA SER A 46 4.69 -26.03 8.14
C SER A 46 3.97 -26.01 6.79
N SER A 47 3.36 -27.13 6.40
CA SER A 47 2.55 -27.22 5.18
C SER A 47 1.36 -26.28 5.20
N LEU A 48 0.67 -26.17 6.34
CA LEU A 48 -0.46 -25.26 6.52
C LEU A 48 0.00 -23.80 6.41
N LEU A 49 1.13 -23.45 7.03
CA LEU A 49 1.70 -22.11 6.97
C LEU A 49 2.08 -21.74 5.53
N LEU A 50 2.69 -22.68 4.80
CA LEU A 50 3.08 -22.48 3.40
C LEU A 50 1.85 -22.31 2.50
N ALA A 51 0.85 -23.18 2.64
CA ALA A 51 -0.41 -23.08 1.91
C ALA A 51 -1.12 -21.75 2.20
N PHE A 52 -1.19 -21.36 3.49
CA PHE A 52 -1.78 -20.08 3.91
C PHE A 52 -1.04 -18.88 3.31
N THR A 53 0.30 -18.92 3.28
CA THR A 53 1.12 -17.86 2.66
C THR A 53 0.82 -17.71 1.17
N VAL A 54 0.74 -18.83 0.43
CA VAL A 54 0.39 -18.81 -0.99
C VAL A 54 -1.01 -18.23 -1.20
N ILE A 55 -1.98 -18.64 -0.38
CA ILE A 55 -3.35 -18.11 -0.43
C ILE A 55 -3.36 -16.60 -0.16
N VAL A 56 -2.62 -16.11 0.84
CA VAL A 56 -2.52 -14.67 1.14
C VAL A 56 -1.86 -13.91 -0.02
N LEU A 57 -0.79 -14.43 -0.62
CA LEU A 57 -0.15 -13.81 -1.78
C LEU A 57 -1.09 -13.74 -2.98
N LEU A 58 -1.86 -14.80 -3.21
CA LEU A 58 -2.88 -14.85 -4.24
C LEU A 58 -3.98 -13.83 -3.92
N LEU A 59 -4.49 -13.79 -2.68
CA LEU A 59 -5.42 -12.76 -2.23
C LEU A 59 -4.87 -11.35 -2.42
N LEU A 60 -3.61 -11.08 -2.14
CA LEU A 60 -2.98 -9.76 -2.33
C LEU A 60 -2.78 -9.40 -3.80
N ALA A 61 -2.57 -10.39 -4.67
CA ALA A 61 -2.51 -10.16 -6.11
C ALA A 61 -3.91 -9.85 -6.69
N TYR A 62 -4.94 -10.55 -6.21
CA TYR A 62 -6.34 -10.35 -6.63
C TYR A 62 -7.02 -9.18 -5.91
N THR A 63 -6.59 -8.83 -4.70
CA THR A 63 -7.06 -7.69 -3.93
C THR A 63 -6.05 -6.58 -4.14
N PRO A 64 -6.25 -5.70 -5.14
CA PRO A 64 -5.30 -4.63 -5.39
C PRO A 64 -5.26 -3.72 -4.16
N LEU A 65 -4.22 -3.88 -3.33
CA LEU A 65 -3.80 -2.89 -2.33
C LEU A 65 -3.51 -1.51 -2.97
N ARG A 66 -3.51 -1.43 -4.31
CA ARG A 66 -3.42 -0.20 -5.09
C ARG A 66 -4.52 0.82 -4.77
N GLY A 67 -5.63 0.41 -4.14
CA GLY A 67 -6.67 1.34 -3.68
C GLY A 67 -6.33 2.10 -2.39
N ILE A 68 -5.30 1.68 -1.62
CA ILE A 68 -5.02 2.20 -0.26
C ILE A 68 -3.75 3.06 -0.20
N VAL A 69 -2.96 3.12 -1.27
CA VAL A 69 -1.83 4.05 -1.36
C VAL A 69 -2.14 5.13 -2.40
N PRO A 70 -2.49 6.36 -1.99
CA PRO A 70 -2.71 7.50 -2.89
C PRO A 70 -1.50 7.87 -3.76
N ASN A 71 -0.32 7.26 -3.54
CA ASN A 71 0.92 7.61 -4.24
C ASN A 71 0.99 7.15 -5.70
N ALA A 72 -0.01 6.41 -6.20
CA ALA A 72 -0.16 6.26 -7.64
C ALA A 72 -1.16 7.29 -8.12
N VAL A 73 -0.67 8.49 -8.42
CA VAL A 73 -1.24 9.29 -9.51
C VAL A 73 -1.25 8.35 -10.72
N THR A 74 -2.36 7.66 -10.93
CA THR A 74 -2.56 6.73 -12.05
C THR A 74 -2.23 7.51 -13.32
N LYS A 75 -1.67 6.86 -14.36
CA LYS A 75 -1.36 7.57 -15.62
C LYS A 75 -2.54 8.39 -16.13
N GLU A 76 -3.75 7.90 -15.90
CA GLU A 76 -5.01 8.61 -16.18
C GLU A 76 -5.21 9.84 -15.29
N SER A 77 -5.09 9.71 -13.97
CA SER A 77 -5.17 10.85 -13.04
C SER A 77 -4.08 11.89 -13.28
N ARG A 78 -2.86 11.49 -13.69
CA ARG A 78 -1.81 12.45 -14.07
C ARG A 78 -2.20 13.26 -15.31
N LYS A 79 -2.81 12.61 -16.29
CA LYS A 79 -3.27 13.27 -17.52
C LYS A 79 -4.39 14.25 -17.21
N GLU A 80 -5.33 13.85 -16.36
CA GLU A 80 -6.42 14.71 -15.92
C GLU A 80 -5.91 15.92 -15.11
N ILE A 81 -5.00 15.71 -14.16
CA ILE A 81 -4.37 16.79 -13.39
C ILE A 81 -3.59 17.73 -14.31
N MET A 82 -2.87 17.20 -15.30
CA MET A 82 -2.14 18.02 -16.28
C MET A 82 -3.10 18.87 -17.11
N GLN A 83 -4.21 18.29 -17.60
CA GLN A 83 -5.22 19.03 -18.35
C GLN A 83 -5.91 20.10 -17.50
N LEU A 84 -6.18 19.79 -16.22
CA LEU A 84 -6.78 20.74 -15.29
C LEU A 84 -5.82 21.91 -14.99
N ASN A 85 -4.54 21.61 -14.73
CA ASN A 85 -3.53 22.64 -14.51
C ASN A 85 -3.35 23.55 -15.73
N GLN A 86 -3.36 22.99 -16.95
CA GLN A 86 -3.31 23.79 -18.19
C GLN A 86 -4.50 24.75 -18.29
N ARG A 87 -5.72 24.28 -18.01
CA ARG A 87 -6.91 25.13 -18.02
C ARG A 87 -6.86 26.22 -16.95
N ILE A 88 -6.34 25.91 -15.77
CA ILE A 88 -6.17 26.89 -14.68
C ILE A 88 -5.18 27.98 -15.10
N GLU A 89 -4.06 27.61 -15.74
CA GLU A 89 -3.05 28.54 -16.25
C GLU A 89 -3.61 29.44 -17.37
N ASP A 90 -4.40 28.91 -18.29
CA ASP A 90 -5.04 29.71 -19.33
C ASP A 90 -6.06 30.71 -18.74
N LEU A 91 -6.81 30.26 -17.73
CA LEU A 91 -7.79 31.10 -17.04
C LEU A 91 -7.11 32.19 -16.20
N SER A 92 -6.03 31.86 -15.49
CA SER A 92 -5.27 32.82 -14.68
C SER A 92 -4.66 33.92 -15.55
N ARG A 93 -4.07 33.57 -16.69
CA ARG A 93 -3.55 34.52 -17.68
C ARG A 93 -4.63 35.47 -18.20
N THR A 94 -5.80 34.93 -18.54
CA THR A 94 -6.93 35.74 -19.04
C THR A 94 -7.40 36.74 -17.98
N LEU A 95 -7.50 36.30 -16.72
CA LEU A 95 -7.87 37.17 -15.60
C LEU A 95 -6.82 38.24 -15.31
N GLU A 96 -5.54 37.92 -15.42
CA GLU A 96 -4.45 38.88 -15.22
C GLU A 96 -4.49 39.99 -16.27
N VAL A 97 -4.67 39.63 -17.55
CA VAL A 97 -4.85 40.63 -18.62
C VAL A 97 -6.09 41.49 -18.38
N GLN A 98 -7.21 40.91 -17.95
CA GLN A 98 -8.42 41.68 -17.63
C GLN A 98 -8.20 42.64 -16.46
N ARG A 99 -7.54 42.21 -15.39
CA ARG A 99 -7.21 43.06 -14.24
C ARG A 99 -6.28 44.20 -14.63
N SER A 100 -5.25 43.92 -15.43
CA SER A 100 -4.35 44.95 -15.95
C SER A 100 -5.11 46.00 -16.75
N LYS A 101 -5.99 45.58 -17.67
CA LYS A 101 -6.84 46.50 -18.43
C LYS A 101 -7.75 47.35 -17.55
N GLN A 102 -8.39 46.75 -16.53
CA GLN A 102 -9.24 47.50 -15.59
C GLN A 102 -8.43 48.54 -14.79
N GLY A 103 -7.21 48.19 -14.36
CA GLY A 103 -6.32 49.13 -13.66
C GLY A 103 -5.92 50.32 -14.53
N VAL A 104 -5.59 50.08 -15.80
CA VAL A 104 -5.29 51.13 -16.79
C VAL A 104 -6.51 52.02 -17.01
N LEU A 105 -7.70 51.44 -17.21
CA LEU A 105 -8.94 52.20 -17.40
C LEU A 105 -9.26 53.09 -16.19
N ASN A 106 -9.14 52.54 -14.97
CA ASN A 106 -9.37 53.33 -13.76
C ASN A 106 -8.36 54.48 -13.63
N ALA A 107 -7.09 54.27 -13.98
CA ALA A 107 -6.07 55.31 -13.94
C ALA A 107 -6.32 56.44 -14.96
N ILE A 108 -6.82 56.11 -16.16
CA ILE A 108 -7.23 57.10 -17.18
C ILE A 108 -8.44 57.90 -16.68
N LEU A 109 -9.44 57.23 -16.11
CA LEU A 109 -10.64 57.90 -15.57
C LEU A 109 -10.33 58.81 -14.37
N GLU A 110 -9.28 58.50 -13.61
CA GLU A 110 -8.78 59.30 -12.48
C GLU A 110 -7.88 60.46 -12.93
N GLY A 111 -7.64 60.63 -14.24
CA GLY A 111 -6.90 61.75 -14.80
C GLY A 111 -5.38 61.66 -14.62
N LYS A 112 -4.83 60.46 -14.40
CA LYS A 112 -3.38 60.23 -14.39
C LYS A 112 -2.89 59.87 -15.79
N ASP A 113 -2.17 60.80 -16.42
CA ASP A 113 -1.48 60.60 -17.70
C ASP A 113 -0.24 59.71 -17.50
N ALA A 114 -0.44 58.43 -17.21
CA ALA A 114 0.63 57.45 -17.27
C ALA A 114 0.80 57.00 -18.72
N GLN A 115 1.99 57.15 -19.29
CA GLN A 115 2.34 56.59 -20.61
C GLN A 115 2.17 55.06 -20.55
N PHE A 116 1.05 54.57 -21.06
CA PHE A 116 0.78 53.14 -21.14
C PHE A 116 1.47 52.57 -22.37
N ASP A 117 2.73 52.18 -22.21
CA ASP A 117 3.50 51.51 -23.25
C ASP A 117 2.85 50.15 -23.56
N SER A 118 2.44 49.96 -24.80
CA SER A 118 1.61 48.83 -25.28
C SER A 118 2.33 47.47 -25.19
N ILE A 119 3.59 47.47 -24.76
CA ILE A 119 4.50 46.33 -24.69
C ILE A 119 4.43 45.63 -23.32
N SER A 120 3.92 46.29 -22.27
CA SER A 120 3.90 45.74 -20.90
C SER A 120 2.83 44.68 -20.65
N ALA A 121 1.86 44.51 -21.56
CA ALA A 121 0.77 43.54 -21.44
C ALA A 121 1.08 42.16 -22.03
N ARG A 122 2.35 41.89 -22.38
CA ARG A 122 2.78 40.56 -22.85
C ARG A 122 3.30 39.75 -21.66
N PRO A 123 2.54 38.77 -21.12
CA PRO A 123 3.11 37.83 -20.16
C PRO A 123 4.24 37.06 -20.85
N LYS A 124 5.38 36.92 -20.17
CA LYS A 124 6.49 36.07 -20.61
C LYS A 124 6.08 34.59 -20.59
#